data_AF-A0A396ZQ03-F1
#
_entry.id   AF-A0A396ZQ03-F1
#
_cell.length_a   1.000
_cell.length_b   1.000
_cell.length_c   1.000
_cell.angle_alpha   90.00
_cell.angle_beta   90.00
_cell.angle_gamma   90.00
#
_symmetry.space_group_name_H-M   'P 1'
#
loop_
_entity.id
_entity.type
_entity.pdbx_description
1 polymer ?
#
loop_
_entity_poly.entity_id
_entity_poly.type
_entity_poly.pdbx_seq_one_letter_code
_entity_poly.pdbx_strand_id
1 'polypeptide(L)'
;MVLSTRTCIVVALSVLAAVQTLAQTCTVLVDVDLVGNDIAATDQTDPGQCCNDCKATKGCKAFNWFAGVCYLKSAKGEVIPLPGGKSGVLQSTPAATPKPTATTTSKPTPKPTRTSTPVTTPKPSPVLTPARTPATTPASTAKPTPAPTSDPSCPRIRKSWDTLTAAEKETFVSALEIAMDRGLYQKFVLIHQEQMGNREAHGTCVFLFWHRKFLLGFENMLRSLGGQYKCLTL
;
A
#
# COMPACT_ATOMS: atom_id res chain seq x y z
N MET A 1 -29.10 66.73 -43.20
CA MET A 1 -28.89 65.37 -42.69
C MET A 1 -27.63 65.37 -41.84
N VAL A 2 -27.76 65.30 -40.52
CA VAL A 2 -26.63 65.12 -39.59
C VAL A 2 -26.89 63.81 -38.86
N LEU A 3 -26.11 62.76 -39.15
CA LEU A 3 -26.18 61.49 -38.43
C LEU A 3 -25.32 61.59 -37.16
N SER A 4 -25.99 61.53 -36.00
CA SER A 4 -25.39 61.45 -34.67
C SER A 4 -25.21 59.98 -34.32
N THR A 5 -23.97 59.49 -34.31
CA THR A 5 -23.62 58.13 -33.88
C THR A 5 -23.39 58.13 -32.37
N ARG A 6 -24.34 57.57 -31.61
CA ARG A 6 -24.20 57.28 -30.17
C ARG A 6 -23.33 56.04 -29.99
N THR A 7 -22.15 56.22 -29.43
CA THR A 7 -21.26 55.13 -28.99
C THR A 7 -21.81 54.53 -27.69
N CYS A 8 -22.33 53.31 -27.73
CA CYS A 8 -22.67 52.55 -26.53
C CYS A 8 -21.38 51.90 -25.97
N ILE A 9 -20.87 52.42 -24.86
CA ILE A 9 -19.81 51.77 -24.07
C ILE A 9 -20.46 50.63 -23.28
N VAL A 10 -20.22 49.39 -23.69
CA VAL A 10 -20.61 48.21 -22.92
C VAL A 10 -19.51 47.96 -21.88
N VAL A 11 -19.76 48.32 -20.62
CA VAL A 11 -18.86 47.99 -19.51
C VAL A 11 -19.06 46.52 -19.16
N ALA A 12 -18.16 45.65 -19.63
CA ALA A 12 -18.12 44.26 -19.23
C ALA A 12 -17.64 44.15 -17.77
N LEU A 13 -18.56 43.95 -16.83
CA LEU A 13 -18.26 43.59 -15.45
C LEU A 13 -17.76 42.14 -15.41
N SER A 14 -16.44 41.96 -15.42
CA SER A 14 -15.81 40.67 -15.16
C SER A 14 -15.92 40.33 -13.66
N VAL A 15 -16.85 39.44 -13.32
CA VAL A 15 -16.96 38.85 -11.98
C VAL A 15 -15.80 37.86 -11.80
N LEU A 16 -14.77 38.25 -11.04
CA LEU A 16 -13.72 37.35 -10.56
C LEU A 16 -14.33 36.41 -9.52
N ALA A 17 -14.78 35.22 -9.94
CA ALA A 17 -15.09 34.15 -9.02
C ALA A 17 -13.78 33.64 -8.39
N ALA A 18 -13.62 33.82 -7.08
CA ALA A 18 -12.51 33.24 -6.34
C ALA A 18 -12.65 31.71 -6.34
N VAL A 19 -11.84 31.02 -7.14
CA VAL A 19 -11.76 29.56 -7.11
C VAL A 19 -11.04 29.17 -5.82
N GLN A 20 -11.81 28.79 -4.82
CA GLN A 20 -11.29 28.40 -3.51
C GLN A 20 -10.67 27.01 -3.65
N THR A 21 -9.34 26.94 -3.74
CA THR A 21 -8.60 25.68 -3.82
C THR A 21 -8.62 24.99 -2.46
N LEU A 22 -9.38 23.91 -2.34
CA LEU A 22 -9.32 23.01 -1.20
C LEU A 22 -7.95 22.33 -1.20
N ALA A 23 -7.14 22.57 -0.16
CA ALA A 23 -5.92 21.80 0.05
C ALA A 23 -6.35 20.39 0.47
N GLN A 24 -6.31 19.45 -0.48
CA GLN A 24 -6.51 18.05 -0.18
C GLN A 24 -5.22 17.49 0.42
N THR A 25 -5.32 16.89 1.61
CA THR A 25 -4.21 16.22 2.29
C THR A 25 -4.56 14.76 2.50
N CYS A 26 -3.56 13.89 2.56
CA CYS A 26 -3.77 12.47 2.87
C CYS A 26 -3.10 12.13 4.20
N THR A 27 -3.87 11.57 5.13
CA THR A 27 -3.32 10.98 6.35
C THR A 27 -2.87 9.56 6.03
N VAL A 28 -1.59 9.26 6.24
CA VAL A 28 -1.04 7.91 6.01
C VAL A 28 -1.37 7.01 7.21
N LEU A 29 -2.04 5.88 6.93
CA LEU A 29 -2.30 4.78 7.85
C LEU A 29 -1.21 3.72 7.62
N VAL A 30 -0.58 3.23 8.69
CA VAL A 30 0.49 2.23 8.60
C VAL A 30 -0.08 0.85 8.92
N ASP A 31 0.42 -0.17 8.22
CA ASP A 31 0.07 -1.57 8.36
C ASP A 31 -1.43 -1.86 8.17
N VAL A 32 -2.04 -1.14 7.24
CA VAL A 32 -3.48 -1.17 6.96
C VAL A 32 -3.71 -1.42 5.47
N ASP A 33 -4.76 -2.18 5.17
CA ASP A 33 -5.38 -2.28 3.85
C ASP A 33 -6.81 -1.76 3.91
N LEU A 34 -7.13 -0.88 2.96
CA LEU A 34 -8.47 -0.44 2.65
C LEU A 34 -9.07 -1.38 1.60
N VAL A 35 -10.06 -2.20 1.96
CA VAL A 35 -10.54 -3.30 1.11
C VAL A 35 -11.42 -2.80 -0.04
N GLY A 36 -11.14 -3.28 -1.26
CA GLY A 36 -11.93 -3.08 -2.48
C GLY A 36 -12.02 -1.62 -2.94
N ASN A 37 -12.85 -1.33 -3.96
CA ASN A 37 -13.02 0.01 -4.55
C ASN A 37 -11.86 0.51 -5.42
N ASP A 38 -10.95 -0.36 -5.85
CA ASP A 38 -9.84 -0.03 -6.73
C ASP A 38 -10.32 0.46 -8.11
N ILE A 39 -9.85 1.64 -8.53
CA ILE A 39 -10.22 2.30 -9.79
C ILE A 39 -9.03 2.50 -10.73
N ALA A 40 -7.81 2.49 -10.20
CA ALA A 40 -6.57 2.58 -10.95
C ALA A 40 -5.41 2.04 -10.12
N ALA A 41 -4.29 1.73 -10.78
CA ALA A 41 -3.03 1.40 -10.14
C ALA A 41 -1.88 2.20 -10.77
N THR A 42 -0.99 2.71 -9.94
CA THR A 42 0.25 3.41 -10.35
C THR A 42 1.44 2.82 -9.60
N ASP A 43 2.64 2.93 -10.18
CA ASP A 43 3.87 2.50 -9.52
C ASP A 43 4.51 3.71 -8.81
N GLN A 44 4.81 3.58 -7.52
CA GLN A 44 5.51 4.60 -6.73
C GLN A 44 6.46 3.95 -5.73
N THR A 45 7.71 4.42 -5.67
CA THR A 45 8.69 3.93 -4.68
C THR A 45 8.45 4.49 -3.28
N ASP A 46 7.74 5.61 -3.16
CA ASP A 46 7.41 6.25 -1.90
C ASP A 46 5.87 6.26 -1.69
N PRO A 47 5.36 5.68 -0.59
CA PRO A 47 3.93 5.70 -0.24
C PRO A 47 3.34 7.12 -0.17
N GLY A 48 4.16 8.13 0.12
CA GLY A 48 3.72 9.53 0.12
C GLY A 48 3.23 10.02 -1.24
N GLN A 49 3.73 9.43 -2.34
CA GLN A 49 3.39 9.84 -3.70
C GLN A 49 2.01 9.34 -4.15
N CYS A 50 1.50 8.26 -3.56
CA CYS A 50 0.14 7.78 -3.86
C CYS A 50 -0.95 8.82 -3.58
N CYS A 51 -0.69 9.73 -2.65
CA CYS A 51 -1.59 10.85 -2.38
C CYS A 51 -1.73 11.77 -3.59
N ASN A 52 -0.62 12.02 -4.30
CA ASN A 52 -0.61 12.87 -5.48
C ASN A 52 -1.29 12.18 -6.66
N ASP A 53 -1.01 10.89 -6.85
CA ASP A 53 -1.68 10.08 -7.87
C ASP A 53 -3.19 10.03 -7.66
N CYS A 54 -3.62 9.89 -6.41
CA CYS A 54 -5.04 9.90 -6.06
C CYS A 54 -5.67 11.29 -6.30
N LYS A 55 -5.00 12.40 -5.98
CA LYS A 55 -5.50 13.75 -6.32
C LYS A 55 -5.66 13.97 -7.82
N ALA A 56 -4.74 13.42 -8.62
CA ALA A 56 -4.77 13.52 -10.07
C ALA A 56 -5.84 12.59 -10.70
N THR A 57 -6.32 11.61 -9.95
CA THR A 57 -7.27 10.60 -10.45
C THR A 57 -8.70 10.97 -10.09
N LYS A 58 -9.50 11.29 -11.11
CA LYS A 58 -10.91 11.62 -10.94
C LYS A 58 -11.65 10.48 -10.23
N GLY A 59 -12.31 10.80 -9.14
CA GLY A 59 -13.08 9.85 -8.34
C GLY A 59 -12.27 9.11 -7.27
N CYS A 60 -10.96 9.32 -7.17
CA CYS A 60 -10.16 8.76 -6.10
C CYS A 60 -10.43 9.47 -4.78
N LYS A 61 -10.66 8.69 -3.72
CA LYS A 61 -10.93 9.15 -2.35
C LYS A 61 -9.99 8.52 -1.32
N ALA A 62 -9.31 7.44 -1.69
CA ALA A 62 -8.34 6.75 -0.85
C ALA A 62 -7.30 6.02 -1.70
N PHE A 63 -6.21 5.59 -1.09
CA PHE A 63 -5.21 4.74 -1.73
C PHE A 63 -4.72 3.67 -0.74
N ASN A 64 -4.27 2.53 -1.27
CA ASN A 64 -3.32 1.65 -0.59
C ASN A 64 -1.99 1.71 -1.34
N TRP A 65 -0.90 1.78 -0.60
CA TRP A 65 0.43 1.53 -1.09
C TRP A 65 0.91 0.22 -0.50
N PHE A 66 1.27 -0.71 -1.36
CA PHE A 66 1.91 -1.94 -0.94
C PHE A 66 2.95 -2.33 -1.97
N ALA A 67 4.17 -2.59 -1.49
CA ALA A 67 5.31 -3.01 -2.29
C ALA A 67 5.39 -2.23 -3.61
N GLY A 68 5.54 -0.91 -3.53
CA GLY A 68 5.79 -0.08 -4.70
C GLY A 68 4.61 0.18 -5.64
N VAL A 69 3.42 -0.35 -5.35
CA VAL A 69 2.19 -0.10 -6.12
C VAL A 69 1.20 0.72 -5.30
N CYS A 70 0.70 1.81 -5.87
CA CYS A 70 -0.43 2.57 -5.37
C CYS A 70 -1.73 2.05 -6.01
N TYR A 71 -2.57 1.41 -5.20
CA TYR A 71 -3.92 1.05 -5.56
C TYR A 71 -4.84 2.21 -5.21
N LEU A 72 -5.31 2.93 -6.22
CA LEU A 72 -6.16 4.13 -6.10
C LEU A 72 -7.61 3.71 -5.97
N LYS A 73 -8.33 4.25 -4.99
CA LYS A 73 -9.62 3.73 -4.56
C LYS A 73 -10.70 4.81 -4.58
N SER A 74 -11.91 4.45 -5.01
CA SER A 74 -13.06 5.36 -5.07
C SER A 74 -13.76 5.61 -3.74
N ALA A 75 -13.45 4.80 -2.72
CA ALA A 75 -13.93 4.93 -1.34
C ALA A 75 -12.93 4.28 -0.37
N LYS A 76 -13.10 4.55 0.93
CA LYS A 76 -12.24 3.98 1.98
C LYS A 76 -12.45 2.47 2.18
N GLY A 77 -13.65 1.95 1.99
CA GLY A 77 -13.94 0.53 2.25
C GLY A 77 -13.74 0.11 3.71
N GLU A 78 -13.67 -1.21 3.92
CA GLU A 78 -13.32 -1.83 5.21
C GLU A 78 -11.82 -1.70 5.49
N VAL A 79 -11.43 -1.62 6.77
CA VAL A 79 -10.05 -1.47 7.21
C VAL A 79 -9.58 -2.80 7.81
N ILE A 80 -8.60 -3.45 7.19
CA ILE A 80 -8.01 -4.70 7.70
C ILE A 80 -6.50 -4.54 7.94
N PRO A 81 -5.87 -5.34 8.82
CA PRO A 81 -4.42 -5.33 8.99
C PRO A 81 -3.68 -5.80 7.72
N LEU A 82 -2.67 -5.05 7.30
CA LEU A 82 -1.74 -5.44 6.23
C LEU A 82 -0.31 -5.06 6.64
N PRO A 83 0.42 -5.95 7.34
CA PRO A 83 1.81 -5.70 7.71
C PRO A 83 2.68 -5.32 6.50
N GLY A 84 3.32 -4.15 6.55
CA GLY A 84 4.11 -3.56 5.47
C GLY A 84 3.34 -2.62 4.53
N GLY A 85 2.01 -2.63 4.58
CA GLY A 85 1.15 -1.74 3.80
C GLY A 85 1.03 -0.34 4.38
N LYS A 86 0.74 0.63 3.52
CA LYS A 86 0.45 2.01 3.92
C LYS A 86 -0.75 2.51 3.15
N SER A 87 -1.78 2.97 3.82
CA SER A 87 -2.98 3.51 3.16
C SER A 87 -3.11 5.00 3.38
N GLY A 88 -4.00 5.65 2.65
CA GLY A 88 -4.41 7.00 2.94
C GLY A 88 -5.81 7.31 2.45
N VAL A 89 -6.46 8.26 3.10
CA VAL A 89 -7.76 8.80 2.68
C VAL A 89 -7.57 10.28 2.40
N LEU A 90 -8.10 10.77 1.27
CA LEU A 90 -8.09 12.21 1.02
C LEU A 90 -9.07 12.88 1.98
N GLN A 91 -8.55 13.82 2.76
CA GLN A 91 -9.34 14.76 3.52
C GLN A 91 -9.35 16.09 2.76
N SER A 92 -10.53 16.65 2.56
CA SER A 92 -10.67 18.04 2.13
C SER A 92 -10.57 18.93 3.37
N THR A 93 -9.44 19.62 3.56
CA THR A 93 -9.37 20.68 4.56
C THR A 93 -9.86 21.98 3.91
N PRO A 94 -10.88 22.67 4.47
CA PRO A 94 -11.23 24.02 4.04
C PRO A 94 -10.01 24.93 4.21
N ALA A 95 -9.60 25.61 3.13
CA ALA A 95 -8.49 26.56 3.17
C ALA A 95 -8.78 27.68 4.19
N ALA A 96 -7.86 27.90 5.13
CA ALA A 96 -7.98 29.02 6.07
C ALA A 96 -7.98 30.35 5.30
N THR A 97 -9.02 31.16 5.53
CA THR A 97 -9.16 32.51 4.98
C THR A 97 -7.97 33.38 5.43
N PRO A 98 -7.27 34.09 4.52
CA PRO A 98 -6.25 35.03 4.93
C PRO A 98 -6.91 36.19 5.70
N LYS A 99 -6.57 36.34 6.98
CA LYS A 99 -6.97 37.49 7.80
C LYS A 99 -6.18 38.73 7.33
N PRO A 100 -6.80 39.91 7.16
CA PRO A 100 -6.08 41.12 6.76
C PRO A 100 -4.99 41.50 7.75
N THR A 101 -3.80 41.75 7.22
CA THR A 101 -2.65 42.35 7.91
C THR A 101 -3.07 43.68 8.55
N ALA A 102 -3.13 43.73 9.88
CA ALA A 102 -3.22 44.98 10.62
C ALA A 102 -1.81 45.58 10.74
N THR A 103 -1.55 46.62 9.95
CA THR A 103 -0.40 47.50 10.10
C THR A 103 -0.45 48.13 11.49
N THR A 104 0.50 47.78 12.37
CA THR A 104 0.67 48.44 13.68
C THR A 104 1.94 49.28 13.67
N THR A 105 1.71 50.59 13.75
CA THR A 105 2.70 51.65 13.91
C THR A 105 3.41 51.52 15.26
N SER A 106 4.73 51.70 15.23
CA SER A 106 5.70 51.61 16.32
C SER A 106 5.59 52.70 17.41
N LYS A 107 5.73 52.34 18.69
CA LYS A 107 6.27 53.21 19.77
C LYS A 107 6.82 52.36 20.96
N PRO A 108 7.91 52.77 21.66
CA PRO A 108 8.88 51.82 22.22
C PRO A 108 8.74 51.48 23.73
N THR A 109 9.33 50.31 24.03
CA THR A 109 9.95 49.73 25.26
C THR A 109 9.75 50.43 26.62
N PRO A 110 9.65 49.66 27.72
CA PRO A 110 10.88 49.26 28.44
C PRO A 110 10.94 47.79 28.89
N LYS A 111 12.17 47.24 28.79
CA LYS A 111 12.70 45.99 29.39
C LYS A 111 12.63 46.10 30.94
N PRO A 112 12.35 45.04 31.73
CA PRO A 112 13.38 44.06 32.11
C PRO A 112 12.98 42.61 32.50
N THR A 113 13.81 41.66 32.03
CA THR A 113 14.50 40.58 32.77
C THR A 113 13.70 39.40 33.37
N ARG A 114 14.35 38.22 33.28
CA ARG A 114 14.20 36.95 34.05
C ARG A 114 13.32 35.89 33.37
N THR A 115 13.66 34.61 33.30
CA THR A 115 14.78 33.81 33.81
C THR A 115 14.81 32.52 33.01
N SER A 116 16.01 32.07 32.66
CA SER A 116 16.29 30.74 32.12
C SER A 116 16.17 29.68 33.22
N THR A 117 15.39 28.63 32.96
CA THR A 117 15.49 27.35 33.68
C THR A 117 15.35 26.20 32.67
N PRO A 118 15.95 25.04 32.94
CA PRO A 118 16.60 24.20 31.94
C PRO A 118 15.67 23.07 31.50
N VAL A 119 15.54 22.87 30.20
CA VAL A 119 14.94 21.64 29.68
C VAL A 119 15.97 20.53 29.83
N THR A 120 15.70 19.62 30.76
CA THR A 120 16.44 18.38 30.97
C THR A 120 16.38 17.51 29.71
N THR A 121 17.55 17.30 29.13
CA THR A 121 17.84 16.33 28.07
C THR A 121 17.65 14.89 28.59
N PRO A 122 16.84 14.04 27.96
CA PRO A 122 16.96 12.60 28.13
C PRO A 122 18.15 12.09 27.30
N LYS A 123 19.14 11.61 28.05
CA LYS A 123 20.27 10.72 27.71
C LYS A 123 20.23 10.04 26.33
N PRO A 124 21.27 10.18 25.49
CA PRO A 124 21.44 9.34 24.30
C PRO A 124 21.76 7.89 24.72
N SER A 125 20.95 6.96 24.24
CA SER A 125 21.26 5.53 24.28
C SER A 125 22.38 5.22 23.27
N PRO A 126 23.22 4.21 23.54
CA PRO A 126 24.53 4.07 22.92
C PRO A 126 24.45 3.80 21.42
N VAL A 127 25.29 4.55 20.69
CA VAL A 127 25.65 4.35 19.29
C VAL A 127 26.07 2.89 19.10
N LEU A 128 25.26 2.12 18.36
CA LEU A 128 25.68 0.84 17.85
C LEU A 128 26.71 1.07 16.75
N THR A 129 27.90 0.53 17.00
CA THR A 129 29.05 0.39 16.11
C THR A 129 28.62 0.02 14.68
N PRO A 130 29.25 0.59 13.63
CA PRO A 130 29.01 0.14 12.26
C PRO A 130 29.33 -1.34 12.13
N ALA A 131 28.30 -2.15 11.85
CA ALA A 131 28.48 -3.54 11.52
C ALA A 131 29.29 -3.64 10.22
N ARG A 132 30.40 -4.37 10.35
CA ARG A 132 31.32 -4.85 9.33
C ARG A 132 30.67 -5.06 7.95
N THR A 133 31.33 -4.54 6.93
CA THR A 133 31.23 -4.94 5.52
C THR A 133 30.94 -6.45 5.38
N PRO A 134 29.92 -6.87 4.63
CA PRO A 134 29.74 -8.28 4.30
C PRO A 134 30.94 -8.73 3.44
N ALA A 135 31.73 -9.66 3.96
CA ALA A 135 32.65 -10.42 3.15
C ALA A 135 31.86 -11.11 2.03
N THR A 136 32.32 -10.99 0.80
CA THR A 136 31.81 -11.70 -0.36
C THR A 136 31.94 -13.20 -0.12
N THR A 137 30.84 -13.85 0.28
CA THR A 137 30.74 -15.31 0.29
C THR A 137 30.81 -15.80 -1.16
N PRO A 138 31.74 -16.69 -1.53
CA PRO A 138 31.76 -17.30 -2.85
C PRO A 138 30.42 -18.03 -3.08
N ALA A 139 29.84 -17.83 -4.26
CA ALA A 139 28.62 -18.52 -4.68
C ALA A 139 28.80 -20.04 -4.51
N SER A 140 28.12 -20.63 -3.53
CA SER A 140 28.04 -22.09 -3.43
C SER A 140 27.24 -22.57 -4.63
N THR A 141 27.89 -23.34 -5.50
CA THR A 141 27.23 -24.02 -6.61
C THR A 141 26.19 -24.97 -6.01
N ALA A 142 24.91 -24.58 -6.06
CA ALA A 142 23.83 -25.43 -5.58
C ALA A 142 23.83 -26.72 -6.40
N LYS A 143 24.07 -27.85 -5.73
CA LYS A 143 23.87 -29.18 -6.29
C LYS A 143 22.45 -29.25 -6.87
N PRO A 144 22.23 -29.77 -8.09
CA PRO A 144 20.90 -29.86 -8.66
C PRO A 144 19.99 -30.65 -7.71
N THR A 145 18.92 -30.01 -7.27
CA THR A 145 17.86 -30.64 -6.48
C THR A 145 17.33 -31.83 -7.27
N PRO A 146 17.29 -33.05 -6.68
CA PRO A 146 16.67 -34.20 -7.34
C PRO A 146 15.25 -33.86 -7.78
N ALA A 147 14.86 -34.30 -8.97
CA ALA A 147 13.48 -34.16 -9.43
C ALA A 147 12.53 -34.76 -8.36
N PRO A 148 11.39 -34.10 -8.08
CA PRO A 148 10.48 -34.56 -7.04
C PRO A 148 9.97 -35.95 -7.39
N THR A 149 10.38 -36.96 -6.63
CA THR A 149 9.86 -38.32 -6.74
C THR A 149 8.41 -38.28 -6.29
N SER A 150 7.47 -38.56 -7.20
CA SER A 150 6.06 -38.72 -6.85
C SER A 150 5.90 -39.96 -5.97
N ASP A 151 5.59 -39.77 -4.69
CA ASP A 151 5.21 -40.87 -3.81
C ASP A 151 3.93 -41.52 -4.36
N PRO A 152 3.99 -42.79 -4.81
CA PRO A 152 2.83 -43.47 -5.38
C PRO A 152 1.68 -43.65 -4.37
N SER A 153 1.95 -43.52 -3.06
CA SER A 153 0.93 -43.59 -2.01
C SER A 153 0.16 -42.28 -1.82
N CYS A 154 0.65 -41.16 -2.35
CA CYS A 154 0.00 -39.84 -2.29
C CYS A 154 0.01 -39.14 -3.66
N PRO A 155 -0.76 -39.63 -4.65
CA PRO A 155 -0.82 -38.99 -5.97
C PRO A 155 -1.36 -37.56 -5.85
N ARG A 156 -0.81 -36.64 -6.66
CA ARG A 156 -1.26 -35.24 -6.72
C ARG A 156 -2.34 -35.08 -7.78
N ILE A 157 -3.57 -35.48 -7.45
CA ILE A 157 -4.74 -35.35 -8.32
C ILE A 157 -5.62 -34.22 -7.79
N ARG A 158 -5.66 -33.11 -8.53
CA ARG A 158 -6.50 -31.96 -8.22
C ARG A 158 -7.93 -32.23 -8.67
N LYS A 159 -8.89 -32.03 -7.77
CA LYS A 159 -10.32 -32.27 -8.01
C LYS A 159 -11.07 -30.95 -7.95
N SER A 160 -12.19 -30.86 -8.67
CA SER A 160 -13.08 -29.72 -8.49
C SER A 160 -13.68 -29.73 -7.09
N TRP A 161 -13.88 -28.55 -6.52
CA TRP A 161 -14.46 -28.39 -5.18
C TRP A 161 -15.77 -29.17 -4.99
N ASP A 162 -16.62 -29.20 -6.02
CA ASP A 162 -17.92 -29.86 -5.97
C ASP A 162 -17.84 -31.39 -5.92
N THR A 163 -16.70 -31.95 -6.34
CA THR A 163 -16.43 -33.40 -6.31
C THR A 163 -15.67 -33.84 -5.06
N LEU A 164 -15.29 -32.91 -4.18
CA LEU A 164 -14.68 -33.23 -2.89
C LEU A 164 -15.74 -33.75 -1.92
N THR A 165 -15.39 -34.81 -1.20
CA THR A 165 -16.16 -35.29 -0.05
C THR A 165 -16.13 -34.27 1.10
N ALA A 166 -17.06 -34.38 2.05
CA ALA A 166 -17.07 -33.51 3.22
C ALA A 166 -15.75 -33.57 4.01
N ALA A 167 -15.20 -34.78 4.22
CA ALA A 167 -13.93 -34.97 4.92
C ALA A 167 -12.73 -34.32 4.19
N GLU A 168 -12.73 -34.34 2.84
CA GLU A 168 -11.68 -33.68 2.07
C GLU A 168 -11.78 -32.15 2.17
N LYS A 169 -13.00 -31.61 2.13
CA LYS A 169 -13.23 -30.17 2.35
C LYS A 169 -12.80 -29.73 3.75
N GLU A 170 -13.14 -30.51 4.78
CA GLU A 170 -12.73 -30.26 6.16
C GLU A 170 -11.20 -30.32 6.32
N THR A 171 -10.55 -31.32 5.71
CA THR A 171 -9.09 -31.43 5.70
C THR A 171 -8.46 -30.21 5.03
N PHE A 172 -9.04 -29.73 3.93
CA PHE A 172 -8.56 -28.54 3.22
C PHE A 172 -8.71 -27.26 4.05
N VAL A 173 -9.92 -27.03 4.61
CA VAL A 173 -10.22 -25.83 5.40
C VAL A 173 -9.37 -25.80 6.67
N SER A 174 -9.26 -26.91 7.41
CA SER A 174 -8.42 -26.96 8.61
C SER A 174 -6.93 -26.75 8.31
N ALA A 175 -6.44 -27.19 7.15
CA ALA A 175 -5.08 -26.90 6.71
C ALA A 175 -4.86 -25.40 6.47
N LEU A 176 -5.85 -24.71 5.87
CA LEU A 176 -5.81 -23.27 5.67
C LEU A 176 -5.84 -22.49 6.99
N GLU A 177 -6.68 -22.90 7.94
CA GLU A 177 -6.74 -22.31 9.28
C GLU A 177 -5.37 -22.37 9.97
N ILE A 178 -4.75 -23.55 10.00
CA ILE A 178 -3.40 -23.72 10.56
C ILE A 178 -2.36 -22.89 9.79
N ALA A 179 -2.48 -22.81 8.46
CA ALA A 179 -1.56 -22.01 7.65
C ALA A 179 -1.71 -20.50 7.93
N MET A 180 -2.93 -20.03 8.19
CA MET A 180 -3.20 -18.65 8.59
C MET A 180 -2.66 -18.37 10.00
N ASP A 181 -2.95 -19.24 10.97
CA ASP A 181 -2.49 -19.10 12.36
C ASP A 181 -0.95 -19.06 12.46
N ARG A 182 -0.26 -19.84 11.63
CA ARG A 182 1.21 -19.88 11.56
C ARG A 182 1.82 -18.77 10.69
N GLY A 183 1.01 -17.90 10.10
CA GLY A 183 1.44 -16.84 9.18
C GLY A 183 2.02 -17.35 7.85
N LEU A 184 1.83 -18.64 7.52
CA LEU A 184 2.29 -19.23 6.26
C LEU A 184 1.44 -18.72 5.09
N TYR A 185 0.12 -18.61 5.28
CA TYR A 185 -0.79 -18.08 4.26
C TYR A 185 -0.40 -16.64 3.87
N GLN A 186 -0.13 -15.80 4.87
CA GLN A 186 0.27 -14.40 4.65
C GLN A 186 1.53 -14.30 3.80
N LYS A 187 2.51 -15.20 3.96
CA LYS A 187 3.72 -15.21 3.11
C LYS A 187 3.39 -15.39 1.63
N PHE A 188 2.42 -16.23 1.28
CA PHE A 188 2.01 -16.42 -0.11
C PHE A 188 1.24 -15.21 -0.64
N VAL A 189 0.41 -14.57 0.19
CA VAL A 189 -0.21 -13.28 -0.14
C VAL A 189 0.87 -12.24 -0.44
N LEU A 190 1.88 -12.11 0.42
CA LEU A 190 2.99 -11.18 0.24
C LEU A 190 3.79 -11.48 -1.04
N ILE A 191 4.07 -12.74 -1.37
CA ILE A 191 4.78 -13.11 -2.60
C ILE A 191 4.01 -12.67 -3.87
N HIS A 192 2.68 -12.77 -3.85
CA HIS A 192 1.84 -12.36 -5.00
C HIS A 192 1.65 -10.85 -5.09
N GLN A 193 1.66 -10.16 -3.95
CA GLN A 193 1.46 -8.71 -3.86
C GLN A 193 2.76 -7.89 -3.92
N GLU A 194 3.92 -8.47 -3.63
CA GLU A 194 5.21 -7.78 -3.67
C GLU A 194 5.53 -7.28 -5.09
N GLN A 195 6.10 -6.07 -5.24
CA GLN A 195 6.24 -5.38 -6.53
C GLN A 195 6.87 -6.26 -7.60
N MET A 196 8.02 -6.84 -7.26
CA MET A 196 8.82 -7.60 -8.20
C MET A 196 8.13 -8.92 -8.51
N GLY A 197 7.60 -9.60 -7.48
CA GLY A 197 6.78 -10.79 -7.63
C GLY A 197 5.54 -10.56 -8.50
N ASN A 198 4.83 -9.44 -8.30
CA ASN A 198 3.63 -9.10 -9.04
C ASN A 198 3.95 -8.74 -10.50
N ARG A 199 5.01 -7.98 -10.73
CA ARG A 199 5.50 -7.60 -12.07
C ARG A 199 6.06 -8.79 -12.85
N GLU A 200 6.66 -9.75 -12.15
CA GLU A 200 7.00 -11.04 -12.75
C GLU A 200 5.73 -11.83 -13.09
N ALA A 201 4.76 -11.88 -12.18
CA ALA A 201 3.56 -12.70 -12.28
C ALA A 201 2.54 -12.21 -13.32
N HIS A 202 2.43 -10.91 -13.59
CA HIS A 202 1.35 -10.33 -14.40
C HIS A 202 1.87 -9.44 -15.53
N GLY A 203 1.10 -9.31 -16.61
CA GLY A 203 1.46 -8.47 -17.76
C GLY A 203 2.65 -9.00 -18.59
N THR A 204 3.09 -10.23 -18.32
CA THR A 204 4.24 -10.88 -18.95
C THR A 204 3.84 -12.21 -19.59
N CYS A 205 4.69 -12.75 -20.47
CA CYS A 205 4.52 -14.10 -21.03
C CYS A 205 4.68 -15.22 -19.98
N VAL A 206 5.15 -14.89 -18.76
CA VAL A 206 5.37 -15.89 -17.70
C VAL A 206 4.18 -16.08 -16.77
N PHE A 207 3.07 -15.36 -16.97
CA PHE A 207 1.88 -15.41 -16.11
C PHE A 207 1.45 -16.84 -15.72
N LEU A 208 1.27 -17.72 -16.71
CA LEU A 208 0.85 -19.10 -16.46
C LEU A 208 1.91 -19.93 -15.72
N PHE A 209 3.19 -19.70 -16.02
CA PHE A 209 4.29 -20.44 -15.41
C PHE A 209 4.51 -20.02 -13.96
N TRP A 210 4.44 -18.71 -13.69
CA TRP A 210 4.56 -18.15 -12.35
C TRP A 210 3.43 -18.67 -11.45
N HIS A 211 2.18 -18.58 -11.89
CA HIS A 211 1.03 -19.03 -11.09
C HIS A 211 1.02 -20.56 -10.91
N ARG A 212 1.46 -21.34 -11.91
CA ARG A 212 1.65 -22.78 -11.75
C ARG A 212 2.66 -23.11 -10.65
N LYS A 213 3.79 -22.39 -10.61
CA LYS A 213 4.82 -22.56 -9.56
C LYS A 213 4.30 -22.10 -8.20
N PHE A 214 3.55 -21.00 -8.15
CA PHE A 214 2.92 -20.49 -6.94
C PHE A 214 1.98 -21.52 -6.31
N LEU A 215 1.06 -22.09 -7.11
CA LEU A 215 0.13 -23.12 -6.65
C LEU A 215 0.84 -24.40 -6.18
N LEU A 216 1.92 -24.81 -6.86
CA LEU A 216 2.73 -25.95 -6.41
C LEU A 216 3.42 -25.66 -5.06
N GLY A 217 3.96 -24.45 -4.89
CA GLY A 217 4.52 -24.00 -3.63
C GLY A 217 3.48 -23.99 -2.50
N PHE A 218 2.28 -23.48 -2.79
CA PHE A 218 1.17 -23.45 -1.83
C PHE A 218 0.73 -24.86 -1.43
N GLU A 219 0.62 -25.78 -2.40
CA GLU A 219 0.31 -27.20 -2.13
C GLU A 219 1.37 -27.85 -1.22
N ASN A 220 2.65 -27.61 -1.53
CA ASN A 220 3.75 -28.14 -0.73
C ASN A 220 3.77 -27.59 0.69
N MET A 221 3.42 -26.31 0.86
CA MET A 221 3.29 -25.71 2.18
C MET A 221 2.18 -26.39 2.99
N LEU A 222 0.99 -26.59 2.41
CA LEU A 222 -0.11 -27.30 3.10
C LEU A 222 0.27 -28.74 3.44
N ARG A 223 0.94 -29.45 2.53
CA ARG A 223 1.42 -30.82 2.79
C ARG A 223 2.51 -30.89 3.85
N SER A 224 3.32 -29.84 4.00
CA SER A 224 4.36 -29.75 5.02
C SER A 224 3.81 -29.71 6.46
N LEU A 225 2.51 -29.45 6.64
CA LEU A 225 1.83 -29.58 7.92
C LEU A 225 1.83 -31.04 8.43
N GLY A 226 2.10 -32.01 7.56
CA GLY A 226 2.26 -33.42 7.92
C GLY A 226 0.94 -34.09 8.30
N GLY A 227 1.02 -35.28 8.93
CA GLY A 227 -0.16 -36.00 9.41
C GLY A 227 -1.21 -36.23 8.32
N GLN A 228 -2.44 -35.78 8.61
CA GLN A 228 -3.58 -35.86 7.68
C GLN A 228 -3.39 -35.00 6.41
N TYR A 229 -2.51 -34.00 6.43
CA TYR A 229 -2.28 -33.09 5.31
C TYR A 229 -1.23 -33.60 4.32
N LYS A 230 -0.50 -34.69 4.64
CA LYS A 230 0.65 -35.16 3.84
C LYS A 230 0.32 -35.45 2.37
N CYS A 231 -0.93 -35.84 2.09
CA CYS A 231 -1.42 -36.11 0.73
C CYS A 231 -2.37 -35.01 0.20
N LEU A 232 -2.51 -33.87 0.88
CA LEU A 232 -3.42 -32.79 0.47
C LEU A 232 -3.10 -32.29 -0.96
N THR A 233 -4.15 -32.02 -1.72
CA THR A 233 -4.10 -31.45 -3.07
C THR A 233 -5.04 -30.25 -3.15
N LEU A 234 -4.61 -29.21 -3.90
CA LEU A 234 -5.38 -27.99 -4.18
C LEU A 234 -6.24 -28.13 -5.43
#